data_AF-A0A6I6MMB3-F1
#
_entry.id   AF-A0A6I6MMB3-F1
#
_cell.length_a   1.000
_cell.length_b   1.000
_cell.length_c   1.000
_cell.angle_alpha   90.00
_cell.angle_beta   90.00
_cell.angle_gamma   90.00
#
_symmetry.space_group_name_H-M   'P 1'
#
loop_
_entity.id
_entity.type
_entity.pdbx_description
1 polymer ?
#
loop_
_entity_poly.entity_id
_entity_poly.type
_entity_poly.pdbx_seq_one_letter_code
_entity_poly.pdbx_strand_id
1 'polypeptide(L)'
;MSKRGTAAMSIALGAGILYLGAHAVTGRQGLVAYVDLQAQERALEQRVAGLEEEHADLEARAARLRPETLDLDYLDERARITLAAGDSDELVFALDP
;
A
#
# COMPACT_ATOMS: atom_id res chain seq x y z
N MET A 1 8.82 29.21 -57.23
CA MET A 1 9.69 28.84 -56.08
C MET A 1 8.92 28.53 -54.79
N SER A 2 7.58 28.38 -54.81
CA SER A 2 6.73 28.26 -53.59
C SER A 2 6.59 26.85 -53.00
N LYS A 3 6.69 25.78 -53.80
CA LYS A 3 6.41 24.40 -53.34
C LYS A 3 7.41 23.86 -52.31
N ARG A 4 8.68 24.30 -52.37
CA ARG A 4 9.74 23.85 -51.44
C ARG A 4 9.57 24.42 -50.04
N GLY A 5 9.08 25.66 -49.91
CA GLY A 5 8.82 26.30 -48.61
C GLY A 5 7.66 25.65 -47.86
N THR A 6 6.58 25.30 -48.58
CA THR A 6 5.42 24.62 -47.98
C THR A 6 5.78 23.22 -47.50
N ALA A 7 6.52 22.44 -48.30
CA ALA A 7 6.96 21.09 -47.91
C ALA A 7 7.88 21.12 -46.67
N ALA A 8 8.83 22.06 -46.61
CA ALA A 8 9.69 22.24 -45.45
C ALA A 8 8.90 22.61 -44.19
N MET A 9 7.89 23.47 -44.31
CA MET A 9 7.04 23.86 -43.19
C MET A 9 6.17 22.70 -42.69
N SER A 10 5.60 21.88 -43.58
CA SER A 10 4.85 20.68 -43.20
C SER A 10 5.72 19.65 -42.48
N ILE A 11 6.97 19.46 -42.95
CA ILE A 11 7.93 18.55 -42.30
C ILE A 11 8.30 19.08 -40.90
N ALA A 12 8.58 20.38 -40.77
CA ALA A 12 8.91 20.98 -39.48
C ALA A 12 7.75 20.87 -38.49
N LEU A 13 6.51 21.09 -38.95
CA LEU A 13 5.32 20.94 -38.11
C LEU A 13 5.12 19.47 -37.68
N GLY A 14 5.28 18.53 -38.61
CA GLY A 14 5.21 17.09 -38.30
C GLY A 14 6.25 16.65 -37.28
N ALA A 15 7.49 17.12 -37.42
CA ALA A 15 8.56 16.86 -36.46
C ALA A 15 8.25 17.45 -35.08
N GLY A 16 7.68 18.66 -35.01
CA GLY A 16 7.23 19.28 -33.77
C GLY A 16 6.12 18.47 -33.07
N ILE A 17 5.13 18.00 -33.82
CA ILE A 17 4.05 17.16 -33.28
C ILE A 17 4.62 15.84 -32.73
N LEU A 18 5.52 15.19 -33.46
CA LEU A 18 6.16 13.95 -33.00
C LEU A 18 6.99 14.17 -31.74
N TYR A 19 7.74 15.27 -31.66
CA TYR A 19 8.53 15.61 -30.48
C TYR A 19 7.63 15.84 -29.24
N LEU A 20 6.56 16.62 -29.40
CA LEU A 20 5.58 16.86 -28.33
C LEU A 20 4.88 15.56 -27.93
N GLY A 21 4.48 14.73 -28.90
CA GLY A 21 3.85 13.44 -28.64
C GLY A 21 4.76 12.50 -27.86
N ALA A 22 6.04 12.39 -28.26
CA ALA A 22 7.02 11.60 -27.52
C ALA A 22 7.20 12.12 -26.09
N HIS A 23 7.36 13.44 -25.92
CA HIS A 23 7.49 14.06 -24.59
C HIS A 23 6.22 13.96 -23.74
N ALA A 24 5.03 13.93 -24.34
CA ALA A 24 3.77 13.72 -23.61
C ALA A 24 3.64 12.29 -23.09
N VAL A 25 4.28 11.31 -23.74
CA VAL A 25 4.30 9.92 -23.28
C VAL A 25 5.40 9.69 -22.25
N THR A 26 6.64 10.08 -22.56
CA THR A 26 7.85 9.76 -21.77
C THR A 26 8.31 10.88 -20.85
N GLY A 27 7.67 12.05 -20.89
CA GLY A 27 8.03 13.18 -20.06
C GLY A 27 7.75 12.93 -18.58
N ARG A 28 8.31 13.79 -17.73
CA ARG A 28 8.15 13.72 -16.26
C ARG A 28 6.69 13.80 -15.79
N GLN A 29 5.84 14.48 -16.55
CA GLN A 29 4.39 14.56 -16.34
C GLN A 29 3.62 13.81 -17.44
N GLY A 30 4.28 12.87 -18.12
CA GLY A 30 3.71 12.11 -19.21
C GLY A 30 2.81 10.98 -18.74
N LEU A 31 2.19 10.31 -19.70
CA LEU A 31 1.26 9.21 -19.43
C LEU A 31 1.88 8.06 -18.62
N VAL A 32 3.14 7.73 -18.86
CA VAL A 32 3.82 6.66 -18.12
C VAL A 32 3.96 7.02 -16.63
N ALA A 33 4.37 8.26 -16.34
CA ALA A 33 4.48 8.74 -14.96
C ALA A 33 3.12 8.80 -14.26
N TYR A 34 2.06 9.15 -15.00
CA TYR A 34 0.70 9.14 -14.47
C TYR A 34 0.23 7.73 -14.09
N VAL A 35 0.45 6.73 -14.96
CA VAL A 35 0.08 5.33 -14.66
C VAL A 35 0.85 4.80 -13.46
N ASP A 36 2.16 5.09 -13.36
CA ASP A 36 2.97 4.68 -12.23
C ASP A 36 2.50 5.33 -10.92
N LEU A 37 2.16 6.63 -10.95
CA LEU A 37 1.62 7.33 -9.79
C LEU A 37 0.28 6.73 -9.33
N GLN A 38 -0.61 6.38 -10.27
CA GLN A 38 -1.87 5.70 -9.94
C GLN A 38 -1.64 4.31 -9.35
N ALA A 39 -0.63 3.57 -9.82
CA ALA A 39 -0.28 2.28 -9.25
C ALA A 39 0.24 2.43 -7.81
N GLN A 40 1.08 3.44 -7.57
CA GLN A 40 1.57 3.77 -6.23
C GLN A 40 0.43 4.18 -5.29
N GLU A 41 -0.49 5.03 -5.76
CA GLU A 41 -1.68 5.44 -5.00
C GLU A 41 -2.49 4.23 -4.54
N ARG A 42 -2.85 3.33 -5.47
CA ARG A 42 -3.58 2.10 -5.13
C ARG A 42 -2.82 1.19 -4.16
N ALA A 43 -1.50 1.07 -4.32
CA ALA A 43 -0.68 0.26 -3.41
C ALA A 43 -0.66 0.87 -1.99
N LEU A 44 -0.59 2.20 -1.89
CA LEU A 44 -0.64 2.90 -0.60
C LEU A 44 -2.02 2.76 0.04
N GLU A 45 -3.11 2.91 -0.72
CA GLU A 45 -4.48 2.71 -0.24
C GLU A 45 -4.66 1.31 0.35
N GLN A 46 -4.21 0.27 -0.36
CA GLN A 46 -4.25 -1.11 0.14
C GLN A 46 -3.43 -1.28 1.42
N ARG A 47 -2.28 -0.62 1.51
CA ARG A 47 -1.42 -0.70 2.70
C ARG A 47 -2.06 -0.01 3.89
N VAL A 48 -2.74 1.12 3.69
CA VAL A 48 -3.50 1.80 4.74
C VAL A 48 -4.63 0.91 5.23
N ALA A 49 -5.43 0.34 4.33
CA ALA A 49 -6.51 -0.57 4.70
C ALA A 49 -6.01 -1.75 5.55
N GLY A 50 -4.91 -2.39 5.15
CA GLY A 50 -4.32 -3.48 5.94
C GLY A 50 -3.80 -3.04 7.31
N LEU A 51 -3.21 -1.85 7.41
CA LEU A 51 -2.75 -1.30 8.69
C LEU A 51 -3.90 -0.89 9.60
N GLU A 52 -5.01 -0.41 9.05
CA GLU A 52 -6.22 -0.11 9.83
C GLU A 52 -6.84 -1.39 10.42
N GLU A 53 -6.86 -2.48 9.66
CA GLU A 53 -7.30 -3.79 10.16
C GLU A 53 -6.37 -4.31 11.28
N GLU A 54 -5.05 -4.23 11.08
CA GLU A 54 -4.06 -4.62 12.11
C GLU A 54 -4.19 -3.76 13.37
N HIS A 55 -4.36 -2.45 13.20
CA HIS A 55 -4.58 -1.54 14.31
C HIS A 55 -5.85 -1.87 15.08
N ALA A 56 -6.96 -2.16 14.39
CA ALA A 56 -8.23 -2.51 15.02
C ALA A 56 -8.13 -3.81 15.84
N ASP A 57 -7.46 -4.84 15.32
CA ASP A 57 -7.21 -6.09 16.05
C ASP A 57 -6.32 -5.88 17.28
N LEU A 58 -5.22 -5.13 17.12
CA LEU A 58 -4.34 -4.78 18.24
C LEU A 58 -5.06 -3.94 19.31
N GLU A 59 -5.90 -2.99 18.89
CA GLU A 59 -6.68 -2.15 19.79
C GLU A 59 -7.71 -2.98 20.56
N ALA A 60 -8.40 -3.92 19.91
CA ALA A 60 -9.33 -4.85 20.57
C ALA A 60 -8.62 -5.70 21.62
N ARG A 61 -7.42 -6.22 21.30
CA ARG A 61 -6.60 -6.98 22.26
C ARG A 61 -6.13 -6.11 23.43
N ALA A 62 -5.67 -4.89 23.14
CA ALA A 62 -5.22 -3.94 24.16
C ALA A 62 -6.38 -3.52 25.08
N ALA A 63 -7.58 -3.32 24.54
CA ALA A 63 -8.77 -2.99 25.31
C ALA A 63 -9.09 -4.08 26.35
N ARG A 64 -8.97 -5.37 26.00
CA ARG A 64 -9.18 -6.49 26.94
C ARG A 64 -8.14 -6.56 28.07
N LEU A 65 -7.05 -5.80 27.98
CA LEU A 65 -5.98 -5.75 28.97
C LEU A 65 -5.96 -4.42 29.75
N ARG A 66 -6.90 -3.51 29.50
CA ARG A 66 -7.03 -2.26 30.28
C ARG A 66 -7.59 -2.53 31.67
N PRO A 67 -7.18 -1.80 32.71
CA PRO A 67 -7.66 -2.02 34.08
C PRO A 67 -9.18 -2.02 34.22
N GLU A 68 -9.87 -1.19 33.45
CA GLU A 68 -11.33 -1.03 33.51
C GLU A 68 -12.10 -2.14 32.77
N THR A 69 -11.46 -2.82 31.82
CA THR A 69 -12.04 -3.86 30.95
C THR A 69 -11.20 -5.13 30.93
N LEU A 70 -10.50 -5.40 32.04
CA LEU A 70 -9.52 -6.47 32.15
C LEU A 70 -10.22 -7.83 32.09
N ASP A 71 -9.84 -8.61 31.07
CA ASP A 71 -10.26 -9.98 30.88
C ASP A 71 -9.19 -10.92 31.46
N LEU A 72 -9.47 -11.49 32.62
CA LEU A 72 -8.54 -12.33 33.37
C LEU A 72 -8.24 -13.66 32.65
N ASP A 73 -9.22 -14.24 31.97
CA ASP A 73 -9.03 -15.48 31.22
C ASP A 73 -8.12 -15.23 30.01
N TYR A 74 -8.36 -14.12 29.30
CA TYR A 74 -7.48 -13.71 28.21
C TYR A 74 -6.06 -13.38 28.70
N LEU A 75 -5.93 -12.72 29.86
CA LEU A 75 -4.62 -12.44 30.46
C LEU A 75 -3.87 -13.72 30.82
N ASP A 76 -4.53 -14.70 31.43
CA ASP A 76 -3.92 -15.98 31.81
C ASP A 76 -3.43 -16.75 30.57
N GLU A 77 -4.26 -16.81 29.51
CA GLU A 77 -3.87 -17.38 28.23
C GLU A 77 -2.64 -16.67 27.63
N ARG A 78 -2.62 -15.32 27.65
CA ARG A 78 -1.46 -14.55 27.15
C ARG A 78 -0.21 -14.77 28.00
N ALA A 79 -0.33 -14.91 29.32
CA ALA A 79 0.78 -15.18 30.23
C ALA A 79 1.37 -16.58 29.96
N ARG A 80 0.54 -17.59 29.73
CA ARG A 80 0.98 -18.93 29.37
C ARG A 80 1.69 -18.96 28.01
N ILE A 81 1.11 -18.34 26.98
CA ILE A 81 1.71 -18.31 25.63
C ILE A 81 3.01 -17.49 25.61
N THR A 82 3.03 -16.32 26.24
CA THR A 82 4.12 -15.33 26.05
C THR A 82 5.24 -15.50 27.09
N LEU A 83 4.89 -15.87 28.32
CA LEU A 83 5.82 -15.92 29.46
C LEU A 83 6.09 -17.36 29.93
N ALA A 84 5.50 -18.37 29.26
CA ALA A 84 5.54 -19.76 29.70
C ALA A 84 5.11 -19.92 31.17
N ALA A 85 4.12 -19.13 31.62
CA ALA A 85 3.68 -19.05 33.01
C ALA A 85 2.84 -20.28 33.48
N GLY A 86 2.87 -21.39 32.75
CA GLY A 86 2.17 -22.63 33.10
C GLY A 86 2.99 -23.53 34.02
N ASP A 87 2.35 -24.56 34.57
CA ASP A 87 3.06 -25.58 35.34
C ASP A 87 3.96 -26.43 34.42
N SER A 88 5.07 -26.93 34.96
CA SER A 88 6.04 -27.81 34.31
C SER A 88 5.41 -29.03 33.61
N ASP A 89 4.29 -29.51 34.13
CA ASP A 89 3.55 -30.69 33.65
C ASP A 89 2.30 -30.33 32.80
N GLU A 90 2.08 -29.04 32.49
CA GLU A 90 0.91 -28.57 31.75
C GLU A 90 1.15 -28.53 30.23
N LEU A 91 0.24 -29.14 29.46
CA LEU A 91 0.26 -29.16 27.99
C LEU A 91 -0.78 -28.19 27.43
N VAL A 92 -0.32 -27.11 26.80
CA VAL A 92 -1.16 -26.11 26.13
C VAL A 92 -1.31 -26.49 24.64
N PHE A 93 -2.56 -26.62 24.18
CA PHE A 93 -2.86 -26.88 22.77
C PHE A 93 -3.42 -25.61 22.11
N ALA A 94 -2.71 -25.08 21.12
CA ALA A 94 -3.26 -24.06 20.24
C ALA A 94 -4.23 -24.73 19.26
N LEU A 95 -5.53 -24.45 19.40
CA LEU A 95 -6.55 -24.85 18.43
C LEU A 95 -6.62 -23.76 17.36
N ASP A 96 -6.12 -24.06 16.16
CA ASP A 96 -6.33 -23.20 14.99
C ASP A 96 -7.81 -23.33 14.57
N PRO A 97 -8.53 -22.21 14.34
CA PRO A 97 -9.94 -22.24 13.94
C PRO A 97 -10.18 -22.74 12.51
#